data_AF-A0A8H5IIL1-F1
#
_entry.id   AF-A0A8H5IIL1-F1
#
_cell.length_a   1.000
_cell.length_b   1.000
_cell.length_c   1.000
_cell.angle_alpha   90.00
_cell.angle_beta   90.00
_cell.angle_gamma   90.00
#
_symmetry.space_group_name_H-M   'P 1'
#
loop_
_entity.id
_entity.type
_entity.pdbx_description
1 polymer ?
#
loop_
_entity_poly.entity_id
_entity_poly.type
_entity_poly.pdbx_seq_one_letter_code
_entity_poly.pdbx_strand_id
1 'polypeptide(L)'
;MALNDSLDMATIDVLETEHQKAFVQALMRVLETDVAERTFAEIIDGLPTIESYQDFHWPQEGHPATQHLELCPGMIEKARQLRSDLPVTSLTFRLPQDGANHTHQDYQKWIDSPHDTRKWDGYRHPTAFCHRFYVAVGRYPNGDADTVGYWAEAKVFGGCNELYLHASRRVGPYTLFPLTTAQFERFVDFLLGDTEDSAASQSPLPFRATSENRWRWHSWDAITRYHIFRDKYERTVQPTKPTGGVKSSVDWPEIGDELYLIGAMHDYWDGQPVDKDKVREALENLQQVTPSSPVWSTRNAHTWTKNLFE
;
A
#
# COMPACT_ATOMS: atom_id res chain seq x y z
N MET A 1 13.70 16.14 -39.59
CA MET A 1 13.72 17.13 -38.50
C MET A 1 13.53 16.33 -37.22
N ALA A 2 14.63 15.94 -36.57
CA ALA A 2 14.58 15.14 -35.36
C ALA A 2 14.30 16.10 -34.19
N LEU A 3 13.16 15.92 -33.51
CA LEU A 3 12.86 16.62 -32.28
C LEU A 3 13.80 16.07 -31.20
N ASN A 4 14.68 16.95 -30.76
CA ASN A 4 15.62 16.74 -29.68
C ASN A 4 14.84 16.83 -28.36
N ASP A 5 14.19 15.75 -27.93
CA ASP A 5 13.62 15.63 -26.58
C ASP A 5 14.77 15.41 -25.58
N SER A 6 15.46 16.50 -25.27
CA SER A 6 16.22 16.61 -24.04
C SER A 6 15.21 16.60 -22.90
N LEU A 7 14.97 15.44 -22.29
CA LEU A 7 14.28 15.35 -21.00
C LEU A 7 15.01 16.26 -20.02
N ASP A 8 14.39 17.40 -19.66
CA ASP A 8 14.87 18.26 -18.58
C ASP A 8 14.89 17.43 -17.28
N MET A 9 16.08 17.00 -16.89
CA MET A 9 16.31 16.30 -15.64
C MET A 9 16.34 17.37 -14.54
N ALA A 10 15.25 17.50 -13.78
CA ALA A 10 15.22 18.34 -12.60
C ALA A 10 15.86 17.59 -11.42
N THR A 11 16.85 18.20 -10.77
CA THR A 11 17.37 17.76 -9.47
C THR A 11 16.65 18.52 -8.35
N ILE A 12 16.82 18.08 -7.10
CA ILE A 12 16.27 18.80 -5.95
C ILE A 12 16.94 20.17 -5.71
N ASP A 13 17.95 20.53 -6.51
CA ASP A 13 18.62 21.84 -6.44
C ASP A 13 17.73 23.00 -6.93
N VAL A 14 16.58 22.67 -7.54
CA VAL A 14 15.53 23.66 -7.87
C VAL A 14 14.82 24.16 -6.61
N LEU A 15 14.87 23.40 -5.51
CA LEU A 15 14.26 23.78 -4.24
C LEU A 15 15.11 24.83 -3.51
N GLU A 16 14.45 25.75 -2.82
CA GLU A 16 15.13 26.65 -1.88
C GLU A 16 15.83 25.84 -0.78
N THR A 17 16.91 26.39 -0.22
CA THR A 17 17.80 25.68 0.72
C THR A 17 17.06 25.07 1.91
N GLU A 18 16.04 25.75 2.44
CA GLU A 18 15.23 25.23 3.56
C GLU A 18 14.40 24.00 3.14
N HIS A 19 13.75 24.07 1.98
CA HIS A 19 12.98 22.95 1.41
C HIS A 19 13.88 21.77 1.06
N GLN A 20 15.07 22.04 0.49
CA GLN A 20 16.06 21.00 0.19
C GLN A 20 16.51 20.29 1.46
N LYS A 21 16.83 21.04 2.52
CA LYS A 21 17.23 20.46 3.81
C LYS A 21 16.12 19.63 4.44
N ALA A 22 14.89 20.13 4.45
CA ALA A 22 13.74 19.40 4.98
C ALA A 22 13.47 18.11 4.20
N PHE A 23 13.57 18.14 2.87
CA PHE A 23 13.42 16.96 2.03
C PHE A 23 14.51 15.92 2.29
N VAL A 24 15.78 16.34 2.34
CA VAL A 24 16.92 15.44 2.62
C VAL A 24 16.73 14.77 3.99
N GLN A 25 16.38 15.55 5.01
CA GLN A 25 16.09 15.02 6.34
C GLN A 25 14.97 13.99 6.31
N ALA A 26 13.81 14.35 5.73
CA ALA A 26 12.65 13.48 5.63
C ALA A 26 12.98 12.15 4.92
N LEU A 27 13.68 12.22 3.78
CA LEU A 27 14.10 11.04 3.03
C LEU A 27 15.03 10.15 3.85
N MET A 28 16.06 10.73 4.48
CA MET A 28 17.02 9.96 5.27
C MET A 28 16.33 9.27 6.45
N ARG A 29 15.40 9.93 7.15
CA ARG A 29 14.64 9.30 8.23
C ARG A 29 13.81 8.10 7.76
N VAL A 30 13.18 8.20 6.59
CA VAL A 30 12.47 7.06 6.00
C VAL A 30 13.44 5.91 5.71
N LEU A 31 14.59 6.20 5.08
CA LEU A 31 15.61 5.19 4.75
C LEU A 31 16.32 4.59 5.98
N GLU A 32 16.30 5.26 7.12
CA GLU A 32 16.80 4.78 8.40
C GLU A 32 15.84 3.84 9.13
N THR A 33 14.58 3.75 8.69
CA THR A 33 13.64 2.81 9.30
C THR A 33 14.05 1.37 9.04
N ASP A 34 13.82 0.51 10.04
CA ASP A 34 14.03 -0.94 9.93
C ASP A 34 13.28 -1.55 8.73
N VAL A 35 12.10 -1.03 8.41
CA VAL A 35 11.30 -1.52 7.29
C VAL A 35 11.95 -1.17 5.94
N ALA A 36 12.49 0.04 5.78
CA ALA A 36 13.22 0.41 4.57
C ALA A 36 14.52 -0.39 4.45
N GLU A 37 15.31 -0.48 5.52
CA GLU A 37 16.56 -1.23 5.53
C GLU A 37 16.36 -2.69 5.12
N ARG A 38 15.39 -3.39 5.73
CA ARG A 38 15.06 -4.78 5.37
C ARG A 38 14.56 -4.89 3.93
N THR A 39 13.70 -3.98 3.49
CA THR A 39 13.12 -4.01 2.14
C THR A 39 14.20 -3.84 1.07
N PHE A 40 15.12 -2.88 1.23
CA PHE A 40 16.22 -2.70 0.30
C PHE A 40 17.22 -3.85 0.38
N ALA A 41 17.48 -4.41 1.56
CA ALA A 41 18.32 -5.59 1.71
C ALA A 41 17.74 -6.79 0.96
N GLU A 42 16.43 -7.05 1.03
CA GLU A 42 15.77 -8.09 0.22
C GLU A 42 15.95 -7.83 -1.27
N ILE A 43 15.74 -6.59 -1.73
CA ILE A 43 15.92 -6.23 -3.14
C ILE A 43 17.35 -6.48 -3.62
N ILE A 44 18.35 -6.11 -2.81
CA ILE A 44 19.77 -6.36 -3.09
C ILE A 44 20.07 -7.86 -3.08
N ASP A 45 19.44 -8.61 -2.16
CA ASP A 45 19.54 -10.06 -2.10
C ASP A 45 19.02 -10.69 -3.39
N GLY A 46 17.95 -10.13 -3.97
CA GLY A 46 17.33 -10.55 -5.23
C GLY A 46 16.11 -11.46 -5.04
N LEU A 47 15.72 -11.72 -3.79
CA LEU A 47 14.52 -12.49 -3.44
C LEU A 47 13.94 -12.00 -2.11
N PRO A 48 12.61 -11.79 -2.00
CA PRO A 48 12.00 -11.44 -0.71
C PRO A 48 12.07 -12.63 0.25
N THR A 49 12.07 -12.35 1.55
CA THR A 49 11.85 -13.41 2.55
C THR A 49 10.42 -13.95 2.42
N ILE A 50 10.17 -15.15 2.96
CA ILE A 50 8.82 -15.73 2.97
C ILE A 50 7.82 -14.81 3.68
N GLU A 51 8.24 -14.15 4.76
CA GLU A 51 7.41 -13.22 5.52
C GLU A 51 6.98 -12.04 4.63
N SER A 52 7.95 -11.39 3.99
CA SER A 52 7.67 -10.29 3.07
C SER A 52 6.87 -10.73 1.84
N TYR A 53 7.14 -11.91 1.29
CA TYR A 53 6.35 -12.47 0.19
C TYR A 53 4.87 -12.65 0.58
N GLN A 54 4.65 -13.15 1.78
CA GLN A 54 3.32 -13.44 2.31
C GLN A 54 2.49 -12.20 2.67
N ASP A 55 3.11 -11.03 2.83
CA ASP A 55 2.39 -9.76 3.02
C ASP A 55 1.43 -9.49 1.85
N PHE A 56 1.79 -9.91 0.63
CA PHE A 56 1.04 -9.59 -0.59
C PHE A 56 0.52 -10.83 -1.33
N HIS A 57 1.17 -11.98 -1.15
CA HIS A 57 0.85 -13.20 -1.89
C HIS A 57 0.45 -14.36 -0.99
N TRP A 58 -0.45 -15.19 -1.51
CA TRP A 58 -0.59 -16.55 -0.99
C TRP A 58 0.65 -17.36 -1.39
N PRO A 59 1.21 -18.20 -0.50
CA PRO A 59 2.34 -19.06 -0.85
C PRO A 59 2.03 -19.88 -2.11
N GLN A 60 2.89 -19.77 -3.11
CA GLN A 60 2.80 -20.55 -4.33
C GLN A 60 3.74 -21.74 -4.21
N GLU A 61 3.25 -22.94 -4.54
CA GLU A 61 4.05 -24.16 -4.44
C GLU A 61 5.29 -24.06 -5.35
N GLY A 62 6.46 -24.34 -4.78
CA GLY A 62 7.73 -24.28 -5.51
C GLY A 62 8.30 -22.88 -5.75
N HIS A 63 7.60 -21.80 -5.38
CA HIS A 63 8.13 -20.44 -5.51
C HIS A 63 9.35 -20.26 -4.58
N PRO A 64 10.51 -19.77 -5.06
CA PRO A 64 11.75 -19.73 -4.27
C PRO A 64 11.63 -18.97 -2.93
N ALA A 65 10.84 -17.90 -2.88
CA ALA A 65 10.59 -17.16 -1.63
C ALA A 65 9.96 -18.01 -0.51
N THR A 66 9.33 -19.16 -0.83
CA THR A 66 8.78 -20.07 0.20
C THR A 66 9.86 -20.80 1.01
N GLN A 67 11.10 -20.80 0.53
CA GLN A 67 12.25 -21.39 1.22
C GLN A 67 13.25 -20.33 1.71
N HIS A 68 13.03 -19.06 1.37
CA HIS A 68 13.89 -17.95 1.76
C HIS A 68 13.45 -17.38 3.10
N LEU A 69 13.92 -18.00 4.19
CA LEU A 69 13.50 -17.64 5.55
C LEU A 69 14.22 -16.40 6.08
N GLU A 70 15.50 -16.26 5.73
CA GLU A 70 16.39 -15.21 6.20
C GLU A 70 17.18 -14.66 5.01
N LEU A 71 17.58 -13.39 5.11
CA LEU A 71 18.45 -12.74 4.13
C LEU A 71 19.80 -13.46 4.04
N CYS A 72 20.40 -13.46 2.86
CA CYS A 72 21.78 -13.88 2.69
C CYS A 72 22.73 -13.03 3.57
N PRO A 73 23.80 -13.63 4.13
CA PRO A 73 24.76 -12.90 4.96
C PRO A 73 25.32 -11.66 4.26
N GLY A 74 25.33 -10.52 4.96
CA GLY A 74 25.91 -9.26 4.45
C GLY A 74 24.94 -8.34 3.70
N MET A 75 23.70 -8.76 3.41
CA MET A 75 22.77 -7.94 2.61
C MET A 75 22.26 -6.71 3.37
N ILE A 76 22.11 -6.79 4.69
CA ILE A 76 21.77 -5.65 5.54
C ILE A 76 22.91 -4.63 5.55
N GLU A 77 24.15 -5.08 5.69
CA GLU A 77 25.33 -4.22 5.67
C GLU A 77 25.47 -3.52 4.32
N LYS A 78 25.19 -4.21 3.22
CA LYS A 78 25.16 -3.60 1.87
C LYS A 78 24.07 -2.55 1.75
N ALA A 79 22.87 -2.80 2.28
CA ALA A 79 21.79 -1.81 2.27
C ALA A 79 22.16 -0.55 3.05
N ARG A 80 22.80 -0.70 4.23
CA ARG A 80 23.33 0.42 5.03
C ARG A 80 24.43 1.19 4.31
N GLN A 81 25.33 0.49 3.62
CA GLN A 81 26.39 1.12 2.83
C GLN A 81 25.79 1.95 1.69
N LEU A 82 24.86 1.38 0.91
CA LEU A 82 24.18 2.08 -0.17
C LEU A 82 23.41 3.32 0.30
N ARG A 83 22.75 3.23 1.47
CA ARG A 83 22.11 4.39 2.10
C ARG A 83 23.12 5.48 2.45
N SER A 84 24.26 5.10 3.04
CA SER A 84 25.29 6.05 3.49
C SER A 84 26.00 6.74 2.32
N ASP A 85 26.16 6.02 1.21
CA ASP A 85 26.79 6.53 0.00
C ASP A 85 25.82 7.30 -0.92
N LEU A 86 24.52 7.34 -0.60
CA LEU A 86 23.48 7.93 -1.46
C LEU A 86 23.66 9.46 -1.58
N PRO A 87 24.00 9.99 -2.77
CA PRO A 87 24.06 11.42 -2.97
C PRO A 87 22.63 11.95 -3.18
N VAL A 88 21.92 12.26 -2.10
CA VAL A 88 20.50 12.69 -2.14
C VAL A 88 20.29 13.90 -3.08
N THR A 89 21.25 14.80 -3.16
CA THR A 89 21.23 15.98 -4.05
C THR A 89 21.34 15.63 -5.53
N SER A 90 21.87 14.44 -5.86
CA SER A 90 22.09 13.98 -7.22
C SER A 90 21.06 12.94 -7.67
N LEU A 91 19.92 12.82 -6.97
CA LEU A 91 18.83 11.92 -7.36
C LEU A 91 18.32 12.30 -8.76
N THR A 92 18.67 11.48 -9.74
CA THR A 92 18.17 11.53 -11.11
C THR A 92 17.45 10.23 -11.43
N PHE A 93 16.24 10.28 -11.98
CA PHE A 93 15.44 9.09 -12.23
C PHE A 93 15.69 8.53 -13.64
N ARG A 94 16.51 7.46 -13.74
CA ARG A 94 16.54 6.43 -14.80
C ARG A 94 17.15 5.13 -14.26
N LEU A 95 16.69 3.96 -14.72
CA LEU A 95 17.30 2.64 -14.42
C LEU A 95 17.56 1.86 -15.72
N PRO A 96 18.70 1.14 -15.82
CA PRO A 96 18.62 -0.33 -15.92
C PRO A 96 19.72 -1.12 -15.16
N GLN A 97 19.50 -2.46 -15.18
CA GLN A 97 20.01 -3.63 -14.45
C GLN A 97 21.54 -3.87 -14.36
N ASP A 98 21.98 -4.51 -13.27
CA ASP A 98 22.40 -5.93 -13.25
C ASP A 98 23.06 -6.29 -11.91
N GLY A 99 22.32 -6.99 -11.05
CA GLY A 99 22.80 -7.57 -9.79
C GLY A 99 22.44 -9.04 -9.73
N ALA A 100 23.06 -9.86 -10.58
CA ALA A 100 22.82 -11.29 -10.59
C ALA A 100 23.44 -11.96 -9.34
N ASN A 101 22.68 -11.98 -8.24
CA ASN A 101 22.90 -12.93 -7.14
C ASN A 101 22.32 -14.31 -7.53
N HIS A 102 22.81 -15.37 -6.89
CA HIS A 102 22.36 -16.75 -7.14
C HIS A 102 20.86 -16.96 -6.90
N THR A 103 20.25 -16.21 -5.98
CA THR A 103 18.82 -16.21 -5.65
C THR A 103 17.94 -15.74 -6.82
N HIS A 104 18.39 -14.72 -7.56
CA HIS A 104 17.71 -14.26 -8.78
C HIS A 104 17.75 -15.35 -9.87
N GLN A 105 18.85 -16.11 -9.97
CA GLN A 105 18.94 -17.23 -10.90
C GLN A 105 17.95 -18.35 -10.56
N ASP A 106 17.69 -18.59 -9.27
CA ASP A 106 16.71 -19.59 -8.84
C ASP A 106 15.27 -19.15 -9.14
N TYR A 107 14.99 -17.85 -9.03
CA TYR A 107 13.73 -17.28 -9.48
C TYR A 107 13.53 -17.39 -10.99
N GLN A 108 14.56 -17.10 -11.78
CA GLN A 108 14.51 -17.25 -13.23
C GLN A 108 14.28 -18.71 -13.65
N LYS A 109 15.01 -19.67 -13.04
CA LYS A 109 14.79 -21.11 -13.26
C LYS A 109 13.36 -21.53 -12.92
N TRP A 110 12.80 -20.99 -11.84
CA TRP A 110 11.42 -21.27 -11.46
C TRP A 110 10.45 -20.74 -12.51
N ILE A 111 10.56 -19.49 -12.96
CA ILE A 111 9.72 -18.95 -14.05
C ILE A 111 9.74 -19.85 -15.29
N ASP A 112 10.93 -20.24 -15.73
CA ASP A 112 11.13 -21.01 -16.97
C ASP A 112 10.70 -22.49 -16.85
N SER A 113 10.40 -22.97 -15.65
CA SER A 113 9.99 -24.35 -15.42
C SER A 113 8.58 -24.64 -15.94
N PRO A 114 8.31 -25.85 -16.49
CA PRO A 114 6.97 -26.22 -16.96
C PRO A 114 5.91 -26.07 -15.85
N HIS A 115 4.77 -25.43 -16.18
CA HIS A 115 3.69 -25.20 -15.22
C HIS A 115 2.30 -25.46 -15.82
N ASP A 116 1.34 -25.78 -14.95
CA ASP A 116 -0.07 -25.94 -15.34
C ASP A 116 -0.80 -24.59 -15.28
N THR A 117 -1.04 -24.02 -16.46
CA THR A 117 -1.72 -22.72 -16.63
C THR A 117 -3.18 -22.71 -16.15
N ARG A 118 -3.76 -23.87 -15.81
CA ARG A 118 -5.16 -24.01 -15.36
C ARG A 118 -5.33 -23.95 -13.84
N LYS A 119 -4.24 -23.90 -13.06
CA LYS A 119 -4.27 -23.80 -11.58
C LYS A 119 -4.03 -22.35 -11.12
N TRP A 120 -4.10 -22.12 -9.80
CA TRP A 120 -3.76 -20.82 -9.18
C TRP A 120 -2.32 -20.34 -9.48
N ASP A 121 -1.46 -21.20 -10.04
CA ASP A 121 -0.11 -20.92 -10.58
C ASP A 121 -0.12 -20.49 -12.07
N GLY A 122 -1.25 -20.00 -12.58
CA GLY A 122 -1.43 -19.71 -14.01
C GLY A 122 -0.69 -18.48 -14.53
N TYR A 123 -0.13 -17.64 -13.65
CA TYR A 123 0.64 -16.45 -14.02
C TYR A 123 1.85 -16.28 -13.10
N ARG A 124 3.04 -16.36 -13.69
CA ARG A 124 4.31 -16.08 -13.01
C ARG A 124 4.75 -14.67 -13.35
N HIS A 125 5.00 -13.87 -12.31
CA HIS A 125 5.47 -12.51 -12.51
C HIS A 125 6.93 -12.52 -13.02
N PRO A 126 7.36 -11.50 -13.77
CA PRO A 126 8.76 -11.37 -14.19
C PRO A 126 9.75 -11.12 -13.04
N THR A 127 9.25 -10.73 -11.86
CA THR A 127 10.06 -10.44 -10.66
C THR A 127 9.35 -10.96 -9.41
N ALA A 128 10.12 -11.45 -8.44
CA ALA A 128 9.63 -11.89 -7.14
C ALA A 128 9.10 -10.73 -6.28
N PHE A 129 9.58 -9.51 -6.57
CA PHE A 129 9.14 -8.26 -5.92
C PHE A 129 8.00 -7.63 -6.71
N CYS A 130 6.86 -8.29 -6.69
CA CYS A 130 5.68 -7.82 -7.40
C CYS A 130 4.45 -7.80 -6.50
N HIS A 131 3.50 -6.94 -6.85
CA HIS A 131 2.23 -6.88 -6.16
C HIS A 131 1.12 -7.53 -7.01
N ARG A 132 0.18 -8.25 -6.38
CA ARG A 132 -0.90 -8.99 -7.07
C ARG A 132 -1.77 -8.13 -7.99
N PHE A 133 -1.88 -6.83 -7.72
CA PHE A 133 -2.64 -5.89 -8.56
C PHE A 133 -1.80 -5.24 -9.68
N TYR A 134 -0.47 -5.26 -9.58
CA TYR A 134 0.46 -4.58 -10.51
C TYR A 134 0.99 -5.56 -11.56
N VAL A 135 0.06 -6.21 -12.26
CA VAL A 135 0.33 -7.34 -13.17
C VAL A 135 0.64 -6.89 -14.60
N ALA A 136 0.37 -5.64 -14.96
CA ALA A 136 0.52 -5.13 -16.32
C ALA A 136 1.95 -4.62 -16.59
N VAL A 137 2.97 -5.41 -16.22
CA VAL A 137 4.40 -5.01 -16.22
C VAL A 137 4.84 -4.36 -17.53
N GLY A 138 4.44 -4.93 -18.67
CA GLY A 138 4.81 -4.39 -20.00
C GLY A 138 4.20 -3.03 -20.37
N ARG A 139 3.38 -2.43 -19.51
CA ARG A 139 2.82 -1.08 -19.72
C ARG A 139 3.61 0.02 -19.02
N TYR A 140 4.45 -0.31 -18.06
CA TYR A 140 5.25 0.69 -17.36
C TYR A 140 6.47 1.10 -18.18
N PRO A 141 6.90 2.37 -18.09
CA PRO A 141 8.05 2.86 -18.85
C PRO A 141 9.35 2.10 -18.58
N ASN A 142 9.59 1.66 -17.34
CA ASN A 142 10.78 0.91 -16.93
C ASN A 142 10.47 -0.56 -16.59
N GLY A 143 9.28 -1.07 -16.95
CA GLY A 143 8.92 -2.48 -16.87
C GLY A 143 9.00 -3.11 -15.47
N ASP A 144 9.88 -4.08 -15.31
CA ASP A 144 10.10 -4.85 -14.07
C ASP A 144 10.62 -3.96 -12.93
N ALA A 145 11.48 -2.99 -13.23
CA ALA A 145 12.02 -2.06 -12.26
C ALA A 145 10.93 -1.22 -11.56
N ASP A 146 9.93 -0.74 -12.31
CA ASP A 146 8.79 -0.02 -11.72
C ASP A 146 7.99 -0.94 -10.78
N THR A 147 7.87 -2.22 -11.14
CA THR A 147 7.17 -3.23 -10.30
C THR A 147 7.91 -3.47 -8.98
N VAL A 148 9.24 -3.54 -9.00
CA VAL A 148 10.10 -3.62 -7.80
C VAL A 148 9.97 -2.33 -6.97
N GLY A 149 9.92 -1.17 -7.61
CA GLY A 149 9.68 0.11 -6.95
C GLY A 149 8.35 0.13 -6.18
N TYR A 150 7.27 -0.33 -6.82
CA TYR A 150 5.96 -0.43 -6.18
C TYR A 150 5.92 -1.43 -5.02
N TRP A 151 6.69 -2.52 -5.11
CA TRP A 151 6.90 -3.43 -3.99
C TRP A 151 7.54 -2.71 -2.80
N ALA A 152 8.65 -2.02 -3.05
CA ALA A 152 9.39 -1.30 -2.01
C ALA A 152 8.50 -0.25 -1.34
N GLU A 153 7.78 0.51 -2.14
CA GLU A 153 6.84 1.53 -1.68
C GLU A 153 5.68 0.94 -0.87
N ALA A 154 5.16 -0.23 -1.25
CA ALA A 154 4.15 -0.95 -0.49
C ALA A 154 4.68 -1.45 0.86
N LYS A 155 5.92 -1.95 0.90
CA LYS A 155 6.56 -2.39 2.14
C LYS A 155 6.87 -1.23 3.08
N VAL A 156 7.43 -0.13 2.56
CA VAL A 156 7.88 1.02 3.35
C VAL A 156 6.72 1.91 3.76
N PHE A 157 5.86 2.32 2.83
CA PHE A 157 4.78 3.26 3.13
C PHE A 157 3.43 2.59 3.36
N GLY A 158 3.20 1.38 2.87
CA GLY A 158 1.85 0.80 2.79
C GLY A 158 1.14 1.16 1.48
N GLY A 159 1.89 1.55 0.46
CA GLY A 159 1.41 1.63 -0.91
C GLY A 159 0.71 2.95 -1.23
N CYS A 160 1.50 4.00 -1.34
CA CYS A 160 1.09 5.39 -1.48
C CYS A 160 0.68 5.79 -2.90
N ASN A 161 -0.26 6.72 -2.99
CA ASN A 161 -0.47 7.54 -4.16
C ASN A 161 -1.01 8.89 -3.68
N GLU A 162 -0.15 9.90 -3.60
CA GLU A 162 -0.41 11.31 -3.23
C GLU A 162 -1.34 11.52 -2.00
N LEU A 163 -2.60 11.10 -2.08
CA LEU A 163 -3.65 11.22 -1.07
C LEU A 163 -4.24 9.88 -0.57
N TYR A 164 -4.12 8.78 -1.32
CA TYR A 164 -4.73 7.48 -0.98
C TYR A 164 -3.73 6.34 -0.95
N LEU A 165 -3.87 5.47 0.04
CA LEU A 165 -3.10 4.25 0.17
C LEU A 165 -3.86 3.06 -0.41
N HIS A 166 -3.16 2.27 -1.21
CA HIS A 166 -3.57 0.97 -1.71
C HIS A 166 -2.69 -0.09 -1.05
N ALA A 167 -2.99 -0.40 0.22
CA ALA A 167 -2.20 -1.30 1.07
C ALA A 167 -1.94 -2.65 0.44
N SER A 168 -2.88 -3.14 -0.38
CA SER A 168 -2.63 -4.26 -1.29
C SER A 168 -2.23 -5.57 -0.56
N ARG A 169 -2.38 -5.63 0.77
CA ARG A 169 -1.99 -6.78 1.57
C ARG A 169 -2.90 -7.96 1.30
N ARG A 170 -2.35 -9.16 1.46
CA ARG A 170 -3.06 -10.45 1.33
C ARG A 170 -4.31 -10.53 2.20
N VAL A 171 -4.26 -9.97 3.41
CA VAL A 171 -5.37 -9.99 4.37
C VAL A 171 -6.26 -8.75 4.28
N GLY A 172 -5.99 -7.86 3.32
CA GLY A 172 -6.70 -6.62 3.13
C GLY A 172 -6.24 -5.47 4.06
N PRO A 173 -6.94 -4.34 4.01
CA PRO A 173 -8.08 -4.09 3.13
C PRO A 173 -7.66 -3.97 1.65
N TYR A 174 -8.57 -4.38 0.78
CA TYR A 174 -8.52 -4.24 -0.68
C TYR A 174 -9.08 -2.90 -1.16
N THR A 175 -9.77 -2.17 -0.29
CA THR A 175 -10.19 -0.79 -0.54
C THR A 175 -9.04 0.19 -0.40
N LEU A 176 -9.05 1.23 -1.22
CA LEU A 176 -8.14 2.36 -1.06
C LEU A 176 -8.63 3.22 0.11
N PHE A 177 -7.70 3.84 0.82
CA PHE A 177 -8.03 4.66 1.99
C PHE A 177 -7.07 5.83 2.17
N PRO A 178 -7.56 7.00 2.59
CA PRO A 178 -6.69 8.10 2.97
C PRO A 178 -6.09 7.86 4.36
N LEU A 179 -5.00 8.56 4.66
CA LEU A 179 -4.51 8.68 6.05
C LEU A 179 -5.54 9.41 6.91
N THR A 180 -5.63 9.04 8.19
CA THR A 180 -6.32 9.90 9.16
C THR A 180 -5.46 11.12 9.45
N THR A 181 -6.07 12.21 9.93
CA THR A 181 -5.33 13.40 10.38
C THR A 181 -4.25 13.02 11.39
N ALA A 182 -4.58 12.17 12.36
CA ALA A 182 -3.61 11.73 13.37
C ALA A 182 -2.47 10.87 12.78
N GLN A 183 -2.73 10.05 11.76
CA GLN A 183 -1.66 9.30 11.06
C GLN A 183 -0.76 10.25 10.26
N PHE A 184 -1.34 11.26 9.61
CA PHE A 184 -0.62 12.25 8.84
C PHE A 184 0.25 13.15 9.74
N GLU A 185 -0.30 13.67 10.83
CA GLU A 185 0.43 14.51 11.80
C GLU A 185 1.61 13.74 12.40
N ARG A 186 1.40 12.50 12.87
CA ARG A 186 2.50 11.65 13.36
C ARG A 186 3.57 11.41 12.30
N PHE A 187 3.18 11.34 11.03
CA PHE A 187 4.14 11.20 9.94
C PHE A 187 4.93 12.48 9.70
N VAL A 188 4.28 13.63 9.69
CA VAL A 188 4.96 14.92 9.56
C VAL A 188 5.92 15.16 10.73
N ASP A 189 5.48 14.89 11.96
CA ASP A 189 6.32 14.96 13.16
C ASP A 189 7.52 14.01 13.05
N PHE A 190 7.30 12.79 12.57
CA PHE A 190 8.37 11.83 12.30
C PHE A 190 9.34 12.33 11.23
N LEU A 191 8.88 12.96 10.15
CA LEU A 191 9.77 13.45 9.09
C LEU A 191 10.59 14.66 9.54
N LEU A 192 9.98 15.58 10.30
CA LEU A 192 10.53 16.89 10.60
C LEU A 192 11.12 17.04 12.02
N GLY A 193 10.84 16.12 12.94
CA GLY A 193 11.32 16.19 14.33
C GLY A 193 12.85 16.13 14.46
N ASP A 194 13.37 16.39 15.66
CA ASP A 194 14.81 16.40 15.91
C ASP A 194 15.45 15.01 15.82
N THR A 195 16.73 14.97 15.45
CA THR A 195 17.51 13.74 15.17
C THR A 195 18.07 13.06 16.42
N GLU A 196 17.85 13.62 17.62
CA GLU A 196 18.41 13.07 18.87
C GLU A 196 17.62 11.87 19.43
N ASP A 197 16.34 11.76 19.06
CA ASP A 197 15.53 10.58 19.37
C ASP A 197 15.74 9.50 18.32
N SER A 198 15.90 8.25 18.76
CA SER A 198 16.07 7.09 17.86
C SER A 198 14.86 6.95 16.92
N ALA A 199 15.02 7.41 15.68
CA ALA A 199 14.01 7.43 14.63
C ALA A 199 13.39 6.05 14.36
N ALA A 200 14.12 4.97 14.62
CA ALA A 200 13.64 3.60 14.41
C ALA A 200 12.55 3.17 15.41
N SER A 201 12.57 3.68 16.66
CA SER A 201 11.65 3.21 17.71
C SER A 201 10.26 3.87 17.69
N GLN A 202 10.09 4.95 16.90
CA GLN A 202 8.84 5.72 16.81
C GLN A 202 8.29 5.83 15.38
N SER A 203 8.85 5.07 14.44
CA SER A 203 8.43 5.16 13.04
C SER A 203 6.93 4.82 12.86
N PRO A 204 6.13 5.70 12.23
CA PRO A 204 4.73 5.42 11.93
C PRO A 204 4.54 4.52 10.69
N LEU A 205 5.65 4.06 10.10
CA LEU A 205 5.68 3.29 8.86
C LEU A 205 5.81 1.77 9.10
N PRO A 206 5.22 0.92 8.24
CA PRO A 206 4.31 1.27 7.15
C PRO A 206 2.92 1.62 7.66
N PHE A 207 2.21 2.49 6.94
CA PHE A 207 0.83 2.82 7.28
C PHE A 207 -0.07 1.60 7.16
N ARG A 208 -0.91 1.41 8.18
CA ARG A 208 -1.92 0.37 8.22
C ARG A 208 -3.30 0.99 8.31
N ALA A 209 -4.19 0.47 7.49
CA ALA A 209 -5.60 0.79 7.57
C ALA A 209 -6.18 0.35 8.92
N THR A 210 -7.00 1.21 9.49
CA THR A 210 -7.82 0.97 10.68
C THR A 210 -9.28 1.27 10.36
N SER A 211 -10.18 1.02 11.32
CA SER A 211 -11.58 1.43 11.20
C SER A 211 -11.74 2.95 11.10
N GLU A 212 -10.78 3.73 11.62
CA GLU A 212 -10.81 5.20 11.57
C GLU A 212 -10.48 5.77 10.19
N ASN A 213 -9.80 5.00 9.34
CA ASN A 213 -9.56 5.41 7.96
C ASN A 213 -10.88 5.31 7.19
N ARG A 214 -11.65 6.40 7.16
CA ARG A 214 -12.93 6.53 6.43
C ARG A 214 -12.69 6.99 4.99
N TRP A 215 -13.77 7.15 4.21
CA TRP A 215 -13.69 7.50 2.78
C TRP A 215 -13.00 6.44 1.91
N ARG A 216 -13.37 5.17 2.14
CA ARG A 216 -12.84 4.01 1.42
C ARG A 216 -13.29 4.00 -0.03
N TRP A 217 -12.42 3.60 -0.95
CA TRP A 217 -12.77 3.44 -2.37
C TRP A 217 -12.58 2.00 -2.83
N HIS A 218 -13.57 1.50 -3.58
CA HIS A 218 -13.42 0.23 -4.27
C HIS A 218 -12.42 0.41 -5.42
N SER A 219 -11.42 -0.47 -5.51
CA SER A 219 -10.37 -0.41 -6.53
C SER A 219 -10.87 -0.14 -7.96
N TRP A 220 -11.91 -0.85 -8.40
CA TRP A 220 -12.51 -0.64 -9.73
C TRP A 220 -13.15 0.74 -9.89
N ASP A 221 -13.90 1.24 -8.91
CA ASP A 221 -14.53 2.57 -9.03
C ASP A 221 -13.47 3.67 -8.98
N ALA A 222 -12.50 3.53 -8.07
CA ALA A 222 -11.38 4.43 -7.90
C ALA A 222 -10.71 4.72 -9.25
N ILE A 223 -10.31 3.67 -9.98
CA ILE A 223 -9.63 3.83 -11.27
C ILE A 223 -10.57 4.26 -12.42
N THR A 224 -11.78 3.70 -12.53
CA THR A 224 -12.63 3.91 -13.72
C THR A 224 -13.50 5.16 -13.67
N ARG A 225 -13.89 5.60 -12.48
CA ARG A 225 -14.89 6.66 -12.29
C ARG A 225 -14.31 7.90 -11.65
N TYR A 226 -13.34 7.73 -10.75
CA TYR A 226 -12.83 8.80 -9.90
C TYR A 226 -11.36 9.15 -10.17
N HIS A 227 -10.69 8.43 -11.08
CA HIS A 227 -9.29 8.61 -11.43
C HIS A 227 -8.33 8.61 -10.22
N ILE A 228 -8.65 7.76 -9.23
CA ILE A 228 -7.83 7.49 -8.06
C ILE A 228 -7.06 6.19 -8.32
N PHE A 229 -5.81 6.31 -8.74
CA PHE A 229 -4.92 5.20 -9.06
C PHE A 229 -3.46 5.65 -8.87
N ARG A 230 -2.58 4.74 -8.44
CA ARG A 230 -1.16 5.07 -8.24
C ARG A 230 -0.47 5.40 -9.56
N ASP A 231 -0.77 4.60 -10.57
CA ASP A 231 -0.32 4.80 -11.92
C ASP A 231 -1.46 4.38 -12.86
N LYS A 232 -1.63 5.09 -13.98
CA LYS A 232 -2.61 4.73 -15.02
C LYS A 232 -2.39 3.32 -15.58
N TYR A 233 -1.17 2.80 -15.45
CA TYR A 233 -0.76 1.46 -15.86
C TYR A 233 -0.93 0.41 -14.76
N GLU A 234 -1.35 0.79 -13.54
CA GLU A 234 -1.32 -0.08 -12.36
C GLU A 234 -2.03 -1.42 -12.58
N ARG A 235 -3.16 -1.43 -13.30
CA ARG A 235 -3.95 -2.63 -13.56
C ARG A 235 -4.72 -2.55 -14.87
N THR A 236 -4.98 -3.71 -15.48
CA THR A 236 -5.95 -3.79 -16.58
C THR A 236 -7.35 -3.76 -16.00
N VAL A 237 -8.10 -2.70 -16.33
CA VAL A 237 -9.46 -2.55 -15.83
C VAL A 237 -10.45 -3.26 -16.74
N GLN A 238 -11.28 -4.11 -16.16
CA GLN A 238 -12.39 -4.71 -16.88
C GLN A 238 -13.42 -3.64 -17.25
N PRO A 239 -14.04 -3.70 -18.44
CA PRO A 239 -15.07 -2.74 -18.86
C PRO A 239 -16.27 -2.67 -17.91
N THR A 240 -16.58 -3.79 -17.25
CA THR A 240 -17.66 -3.92 -16.29
C THR A 240 -17.13 -4.08 -14.88
N LYS A 241 -17.85 -3.51 -13.90
CA LYS A 241 -17.51 -3.69 -12.49
C LYS A 241 -17.69 -5.17 -12.11
N PRO A 242 -16.69 -5.81 -11.49
CA PRO A 242 -16.82 -7.18 -11.01
C PRO A 242 -18.00 -7.31 -10.05
N THR A 243 -18.81 -8.35 -10.23
CA THR A 243 -19.88 -8.72 -9.30
C THR A 243 -19.28 -9.43 -8.08
N GLY A 244 -19.74 -9.09 -6.87
CA GLY A 244 -19.25 -9.73 -5.63
C GLY A 244 -18.04 -9.05 -4.98
N GLY A 245 -17.98 -7.71 -4.98
CA GLY A 245 -16.95 -6.96 -4.25
C GLY A 245 -16.89 -7.31 -2.75
N VAL A 246 -15.73 -7.08 -2.14
CA VAL A 246 -15.48 -7.44 -0.73
C VAL A 246 -16.46 -6.69 0.18
N LYS A 247 -17.21 -7.43 1.00
CA LYS A 247 -18.19 -6.92 1.98
C LYS A 247 -17.72 -7.28 3.39
N SER A 248 -16.60 -6.72 3.81
CA SER A 248 -16.02 -6.93 5.13
C SER A 248 -15.91 -5.60 5.86
N SER A 249 -16.06 -5.59 7.18
CA SER A 249 -15.78 -4.42 8.02
C SER A 249 -14.30 -4.02 8.02
N VAL A 250 -13.40 -4.89 7.56
CA VAL A 250 -11.99 -4.54 7.35
C VAL A 250 -11.84 -3.59 6.15
N ASP A 251 -12.56 -3.89 5.07
CA ASP A 251 -12.56 -3.12 3.82
C ASP A 251 -13.45 -1.87 3.89
N TRP A 252 -14.59 -2.01 4.55
CA TRP A 252 -15.63 -1.00 4.68
C TRP A 252 -16.02 -0.92 6.15
N PRO A 253 -15.29 -0.16 6.98
CA PRO A 253 -15.56 -0.12 8.41
C PRO A 253 -16.99 0.32 8.75
N GLU A 254 -17.66 1.05 7.85
CA GLU A 254 -19.08 1.37 7.93
C GLU A 254 -20.04 0.17 7.90
N ILE A 255 -19.59 -1.02 7.45
CA ILE A 255 -20.36 -2.26 7.61
C ILE A 255 -20.46 -2.63 9.09
N GLY A 256 -19.42 -2.38 9.88
CA GLY A 256 -19.46 -2.58 11.32
C GLY A 256 -20.46 -1.66 11.99
N ASP A 257 -20.47 -0.38 11.59
CA ASP A 257 -21.42 0.63 12.05
C ASP A 257 -22.88 0.24 11.70
N GLU A 258 -23.12 -0.23 10.47
CA GLU A 258 -24.44 -0.69 10.01
C GLU A 258 -24.93 -1.93 10.79
N LEU A 259 -24.06 -2.93 10.99
CA LEU A 259 -24.41 -4.13 11.76
C LEU A 259 -24.71 -3.79 13.22
N TYR A 260 -23.98 -2.85 13.81
CA TYR A 260 -24.25 -2.36 15.14
C TYR A 260 -25.63 -1.69 15.23
N LEU A 261 -25.96 -0.80 14.28
CA LEU A 261 -27.26 -0.11 14.25
C LEU A 261 -28.43 -1.07 14.06
N ILE A 262 -28.28 -2.12 13.25
CA ILE A 262 -29.28 -3.17 13.10
C ILE A 262 -29.48 -3.92 14.43
N GLY A 263 -28.40 -4.28 15.12
CA GLY A 263 -28.49 -4.90 16.44
C GLY A 263 -29.19 -3.99 17.47
N ALA A 264 -28.78 -2.73 17.55
CA ALA A 264 -29.35 -1.74 18.45
C ALA A 264 -30.85 -1.47 18.17
N MET A 265 -31.27 -1.55 16.91
CA MET A 265 -32.68 -1.44 16.51
C MET A 265 -33.53 -2.57 17.10
N HIS A 266 -33.02 -3.81 17.07
CA HIS A 266 -33.70 -4.96 17.69
C HIS A 266 -33.80 -4.78 19.21
N ASP A 267 -32.69 -4.42 19.85
CA ASP A 267 -32.67 -4.16 21.30
C ASP A 267 -33.67 -3.06 21.70
N TYR A 268 -33.74 -1.97 20.93
CA TYR A 268 -34.70 -0.89 21.15
C TYR A 268 -36.15 -1.38 21.08
N TRP A 269 -36.52 -2.17 20.08
CA TRP A 269 -37.89 -2.68 19.92
C TRP A 269 -38.25 -3.75 20.95
N ASP A 270 -37.26 -4.48 21.47
CA ASP A 270 -37.42 -5.44 22.57
C ASP A 270 -37.41 -4.78 23.96
N GLY A 271 -37.29 -3.44 24.01
CA GLY A 271 -37.24 -2.66 25.25
C GLY A 271 -35.97 -2.86 26.06
N GLN A 272 -34.91 -3.37 25.42
CA GLN A 272 -33.58 -3.52 26.01
C GLN A 272 -32.84 -2.17 26.04
N PRO A 273 -31.88 -1.99 26.96
CA PRO A 273 -31.07 -0.78 26.99
C PRO A 273 -30.19 -0.68 25.74
N VAL A 274 -30.22 0.49 25.10
CA VAL A 274 -29.39 0.82 23.93
C VAL A 274 -28.37 1.89 24.28
N ASP A 275 -27.13 1.69 23.86
CA ASP A 275 -26.05 2.66 24.02
C ASP A 275 -26.21 3.81 23.01
N LYS A 276 -26.80 4.91 23.49
CA LYS A 276 -27.13 6.09 22.68
C LYS A 276 -25.89 6.77 22.08
N ASP A 277 -24.75 6.70 22.76
CA ASP A 277 -23.52 7.36 22.28
C ASP A 277 -22.90 6.57 21.14
N LYS A 278 -22.86 5.23 21.25
CA LYS A 278 -22.45 4.37 20.12
C LYS A 278 -23.38 4.46 18.92
N VAL A 279 -24.70 4.60 19.14
CA VAL A 279 -25.64 4.84 18.04
C VAL A 279 -25.32 6.17 17.34
N ARG A 280 -25.02 7.24 18.09
CA ARG A 280 -24.64 8.54 17.51
C ARG A 280 -23.34 8.43 16.71
N GLU A 281 -22.32 7.81 17.29
CA GLU A 281 -21.03 7.58 16.63
C GLU A 281 -21.20 6.79 15.32
N ALA A 282 -21.96 5.69 15.34
CA ALA A 282 -22.23 4.89 14.14
C ALA A 282 -22.96 5.68 13.05
N LEU A 283 -23.94 6.51 13.41
CA LEU A 283 -24.64 7.38 12.47
C LEU A 283 -23.73 8.45 11.86
N GLU A 284 -22.82 9.04 12.66
CA GLU A 284 -21.81 9.99 12.19
C GLU A 284 -20.81 9.32 11.24
N ASN A 285 -20.37 8.09 11.58
CA ASN A 285 -19.50 7.28 10.73
C ASN A 285 -20.15 6.96 9.38
N LEU A 286 -21.46 6.68 9.35
CA LEU A 286 -22.22 6.46 8.11
C LEU A 286 -22.32 7.70 7.21
N GLN A 287 -21.97 8.90 7.69
CA GLN A 287 -21.83 10.08 6.83
C GLN A 287 -20.44 10.17 6.16
N GLN A 288 -19.47 9.37 6.60
CA GLN A 288 -18.09 9.37 6.09
C GLN A 288 -17.81 8.22 5.10
N VAL A 289 -18.78 7.97 4.21
CA VAL A 289 -18.74 6.89 3.23
C VAL A 289 -18.63 7.44 1.81
N THR A 290 -18.08 6.66 0.89
CA THR A 290 -18.00 7.04 -0.53
C THR A 290 -19.10 6.36 -1.34
N PRO A 291 -19.40 6.83 -2.58
CA PRO A 291 -20.32 6.15 -3.49
C PRO A 291 -19.96 4.71 -3.84
N SER A 292 -18.73 4.27 -3.58
CA SER A 292 -18.31 2.88 -3.76
C SER A 292 -18.76 1.96 -2.64
N SER A 293 -19.14 2.52 -1.50
CA SER A 293 -19.50 1.77 -0.31
C SER A 293 -20.72 0.87 -0.52
N PRO A 294 -20.73 -0.37 -0.01
CA PRO A 294 -21.90 -1.25 -0.03
C PRO A 294 -23.13 -0.67 0.68
N VAL A 295 -22.93 0.23 1.65
CA VAL A 295 -24.02 0.86 2.43
C VAL A 295 -24.38 2.25 1.91
N TRP A 296 -23.78 2.69 0.79
CA TRP A 296 -24.02 4.04 0.25
C TRP A 296 -25.51 4.37 0.11
N SER A 297 -26.32 3.45 -0.41
CA SER A 297 -27.76 3.68 -0.61
C SER A 297 -28.59 3.57 0.67
N THR A 298 -28.11 2.87 1.69
CA THR A 298 -28.85 2.56 2.92
C THR A 298 -28.40 3.36 4.14
N ARG A 299 -27.34 4.17 4.03
CA ARG A 299 -26.74 4.93 5.16
C ARG A 299 -27.70 5.80 5.97
N ASN A 300 -28.85 6.18 5.39
CA ASN A 300 -29.89 7.00 6.05
C ASN A 300 -31.17 6.20 6.38
N ALA A 301 -31.14 4.87 6.37
CA ALA A 301 -32.31 4.03 6.59
C ALA A 301 -32.73 3.91 8.08
N HIS A 302 -31.89 4.35 9.01
CA HIS A 302 -32.05 4.18 10.46
C HIS A 302 -33.02 5.19 11.10
N THR A 303 -34.25 5.28 10.59
CA THR A 303 -35.24 6.28 11.04
C THR A 303 -35.75 6.05 12.47
N TRP A 304 -35.63 4.83 12.99
CA TRP A 304 -35.99 4.46 14.37
C TRP A 304 -35.21 5.27 15.43
N THR A 305 -34.01 5.73 15.08
CA THR A 305 -33.11 6.50 15.96
C THR A 305 -33.69 7.87 16.34
N LYS A 306 -34.62 8.42 15.54
CA LYS A 306 -35.31 9.68 15.88
C LYS A 306 -36.03 9.56 17.22
N ASN A 307 -36.78 8.48 17.41
CA ASN A 307 -37.51 8.21 18.66
C ASN A 307 -36.58 7.84 19.83
N LEU A 308 -35.37 7.35 19.55
CA LEU A 308 -34.39 7.03 20.59
C LEU A 308 -33.80 8.30 21.24
N PHE A 309 -33.66 9.38 20.46
CA PHE A 309 -33.04 10.63 20.87
C PHE A 309 -34.02 11.74 21.27
N GLU A 310 -35.32 11.54 21.01
CA GLU A 310 -36.42 12.31 21.62
C GLU A 310 -36.57 11.98 23.11
#